data_AF-A0A816D5M6-F1
#
_entry.id   AF-A0A816D5M6-F1
#
_cell.length_a   1.000
_cell.length_b   1.000
_cell.length_c   1.000
_cell.angle_alpha   90.00
_cell.angle_beta   90.00
_cell.angle_gamma   90.00
#
_symmetry.space_group_name_H-M   'P 1'
#
loop_
_entity.id
_entity.type
_entity.pdbx_description
1 polymer ?
#
loop_
_entity_poly.entity_id
_entity_poly.type
_entity_poly.pdbx_seq_one_letter_code
_entity_poly.pdbx_strand_id
1 'polypeptide(L)'
;MQINNQSTIDEEKYDNLNRMNTSQNDVYMNNTDKIDWDNGIDFGNMVAIKKKEKPLQEQILSQKFTQLSIVRNTEQPVTIKNIIDEIDKIPNFLSKRNKSFKAIINQALSITTIIRTNEMIEQLRQMGILIYKTIFIRTHHSLWLTYFKSGTGRLIIQAKEQLNYSTNLPVWPKEINALAQKPTHINKENENEFYMNFVNKHLRILDNQLKEYECELNKRITSIPGNSLQVQHLIETYVEQNLSSLRMEIEHKIQLIHYDYHIQALKLEYYRHDPNVYQKNLMKMLCCSKYEQELTKQEFDLLQQQINYYNSPCQSFECSSLSQSELIYSIQDTNIRQELFNQYKKIAVQSRLDIFNLYMKSAKIQMDECNKKFDTDMKKLKHDRQSSCDNEKISPVMIDLIEQRCNKIGDRIRCTYIFKGKSICVKHN
;
A
#
# COMPACT_ATOMS: atom_id res chain seq x y z
N MET A 1 -46.69 50.54 -43.53
CA MET A 1 -46.03 50.31 -42.23
C MET A 1 -45.77 48.82 -42.09
N GLN A 2 -44.51 48.46 -41.91
CA GLN A 2 -43.93 47.11 -41.75
C GLN A 2 -44.51 46.40 -40.51
N ILE A 3 -44.51 45.07 -40.36
CA ILE A 3 -43.35 44.16 -40.24
C ILE A 3 -43.74 42.70 -40.63
N ASN A 4 -42.80 42.02 -41.32
CA ASN A 4 -42.75 40.58 -41.66
C ASN A 4 -42.28 39.69 -40.48
N ASN A 5 -42.58 38.37 -40.47
CA ASN A 5 -41.62 37.29 -40.82
C ASN A 5 -42.07 35.85 -40.48
N GLN A 6 -41.69 34.96 -41.40
CA GLN A 6 -41.60 33.49 -41.42
C GLN A 6 -41.06 32.78 -40.17
N SER A 7 -41.48 31.51 -39.97
CA SER A 7 -40.64 30.41 -39.46
C SER A 7 -41.30 29.05 -39.65
N THR A 8 -40.93 28.33 -40.72
CA THR A 8 -41.24 26.92 -41.01
C THR A 8 -39.92 26.15 -41.10
N ILE A 9 -39.43 25.63 -39.98
CA ILE A 9 -38.40 24.58 -39.87
C ILE A 9 -38.59 23.96 -38.47
N ASP A 10 -38.97 22.68 -38.35
CA ASP A 10 -38.66 21.76 -37.21
C ASP A 10 -39.49 20.45 -37.14
N GLU A 11 -39.87 19.83 -38.27
CA GLU A 11 -40.45 18.46 -38.24
C GLU A 11 -39.66 17.39 -39.03
N GLU A 12 -38.65 17.76 -39.82
CA GLU A 12 -37.87 16.79 -40.62
C GLU A 12 -36.61 16.20 -39.95
N LYS A 13 -36.34 16.55 -38.68
CA LYS A 13 -35.15 16.06 -37.95
C LYS A 13 -35.40 14.86 -37.02
N TYR A 14 -36.64 14.44 -36.82
CA TYR A 14 -36.99 13.36 -35.88
C TYR A 14 -37.16 11.97 -36.52
N ASP A 15 -37.35 11.86 -37.84
CA ASP A 15 -37.60 10.57 -38.51
C ASP A 15 -36.36 9.89 -39.13
N ASN A 16 -35.21 10.59 -39.20
CA ASN A 16 -33.98 10.01 -39.75
C ASN A 16 -33.06 9.35 -38.71
N LEU A 17 -33.35 9.43 -37.39
CA LEU A 17 -32.53 8.77 -36.37
C LEU A 17 -32.97 7.33 -36.03
N ASN A 18 -34.19 6.92 -36.39
CA ASN A 18 -34.74 5.59 -36.06
C ASN A 18 -34.60 4.54 -37.18
N ARG A 19 -34.00 4.87 -38.34
CA ARG A 19 -33.79 3.94 -39.46
C ARG A 19 -32.37 3.40 -39.64
N MET A 20 -31.42 3.75 -38.77
CA MET A 20 -30.03 3.23 -38.84
C MET A 20 -29.69 2.12 -37.82
N ASN A 21 -30.60 1.70 -36.93
CA ASN A 21 -30.29 0.74 -35.86
C ASN A 21 -30.93 -0.66 -36.00
N THR A 22 -31.49 -1.02 -37.15
CA THR A 22 -32.20 -2.31 -37.33
C THR A 22 -31.74 -3.14 -38.52
N SER A 23 -30.56 -2.89 -39.07
CA SER A 23 -30.02 -3.67 -40.20
C SER A 23 -28.58 -4.13 -39.94
N GLN A 24 -28.39 -5.04 -38.98
CA GLN A 24 -27.18 -5.87 -38.91
C GLN A 24 -27.32 -7.11 -38.01
N ASN A 25 -28.56 -7.48 -37.63
CA ASN A 25 -28.89 -8.78 -37.08
C ASN A 25 -29.36 -9.65 -38.26
N ASP A 26 -28.43 -10.23 -39.00
CA ASP A 26 -28.60 -11.52 -39.66
C ASP A 26 -27.29 -11.89 -40.35
N VAL A 27 -27.05 -13.19 -40.43
CA VAL A 27 -25.88 -13.86 -41.05
C VAL A 27 -24.63 -13.90 -40.16
N TYR A 28 -24.46 -15.03 -39.46
CA TYR A 28 -23.35 -16.00 -39.67
C TYR A 28 -23.29 -16.98 -38.48
N MET A 29 -24.10 -18.03 -38.59
CA MET A 29 -23.84 -19.33 -37.96
C MET A 29 -22.69 -20.03 -38.71
N ASN A 30 -22.01 -20.93 -38.01
CA ASN A 30 -21.02 -21.91 -38.46
C ASN A 30 -19.58 -21.43 -38.67
N ASN A 31 -18.70 -21.74 -37.71
CA ASN A 31 -17.82 -22.90 -37.83
C ASN A 31 -16.97 -23.11 -36.56
N THR A 32 -16.80 -24.38 -36.24
CA THR A 32 -15.85 -25.02 -35.32
C THR A 32 -14.40 -24.59 -35.70
N ASP A 33 -13.36 -24.59 -34.86
CA ASP A 33 -12.80 -25.66 -34.03
C ASP A 33 -11.64 -25.10 -33.16
N LYS A 34 -11.36 -25.81 -32.07
CA LYS A 34 -10.13 -25.95 -31.25
C LYS A 34 -8.93 -25.00 -31.50
N ILE A 35 -8.36 -24.48 -30.39
CA ILE A 35 -6.93 -24.38 -29.98
C ILE A 35 -6.89 -23.48 -28.72
N ASP A 36 -6.77 -24.06 -27.52
CA ASP A 36 -5.56 -24.36 -26.73
C ASP A 36 -4.89 -23.13 -26.09
N TRP A 37 -4.97 -23.08 -24.76
CA TRP A 37 -4.55 -21.96 -23.90
C TRP A 37 -3.24 -22.32 -23.22
N ASP A 38 -2.11 -21.98 -23.82
CA ASP A 38 -0.85 -21.74 -23.11
C ASP A 38 0.17 -21.16 -24.09
N ASN A 39 0.44 -19.85 -23.97
CA ASN A 39 1.74 -19.21 -24.16
C ASN A 39 1.58 -17.70 -24.00
N GLY A 40 2.33 -17.11 -23.06
CA GLY A 40 2.31 -15.68 -22.78
C GLY A 40 2.98 -14.84 -23.86
N ILE A 41 2.78 -13.53 -23.80
CA ILE A 41 3.78 -12.47 -24.06
C ILE A 41 3.13 -11.08 -23.84
N ASP A 42 3.99 -10.16 -23.39
CA ASP A 42 3.96 -8.68 -23.40
C ASP A 42 2.63 -7.91 -23.34
N PHE A 43 2.53 -7.05 -22.33
CA PHE A 43 1.69 -5.85 -22.40
C PHE A 43 2.55 -4.62 -22.69
N GLY A 44 2.94 -4.50 -23.96
CA GLY A 44 3.15 -3.22 -24.62
C GLY A 44 1.99 -2.99 -25.60
N ASN A 45 1.25 -1.88 -25.39
CA ASN A 45 0.20 -1.29 -26.22
C ASN A 45 -1.28 -1.71 -25.97
N MET A 46 -2.07 -0.66 -25.73
CA MET A 46 -3.53 -0.63 -25.66
C MET A 46 -4.15 -0.97 -27.04
N VAL A 47 -5.24 -1.73 -27.06
CA VAL A 47 -6.62 -1.31 -27.41
C VAL A 47 -7.48 -2.56 -27.73
N ALA A 48 -8.46 -2.77 -26.86
CA ALA A 48 -9.78 -3.38 -27.03
C ALA A 48 -10.04 -4.50 -28.08
N ILE A 49 -10.26 -5.75 -27.60
CA ILE A 49 -11.50 -6.53 -27.84
C ILE A 49 -11.84 -7.33 -26.56
N LYS A 50 -12.99 -7.02 -25.95
CA LYS A 50 -13.73 -7.82 -24.93
C LYS A 50 -14.67 -8.77 -25.72
N LYS A 51 -14.95 -10.04 -25.42
CA LYS A 51 -15.28 -10.70 -24.13
C LYS A 51 -15.47 -12.22 -24.39
N LYS A 52 -14.88 -13.09 -23.57
CA LYS A 52 -15.56 -14.29 -23.01
C LYS A 52 -15.60 -14.08 -21.49
N GLU A 53 -16.76 -14.25 -20.88
CA GLU A 53 -17.05 -13.81 -19.51
C GLU A 53 -16.61 -14.82 -18.43
N LYS A 54 -15.65 -14.39 -17.57
CA LYS A 54 -15.43 -14.68 -16.13
C LYS A 54 -14.06 -14.07 -15.72
N PRO A 55 -13.77 -13.65 -14.47
CA PRO A 55 -14.46 -12.81 -13.49
C PRO A 55 -13.77 -11.42 -13.39
N LEU A 56 -14.18 -10.45 -14.23
CA LEU A 56 -13.44 -9.18 -14.41
C LEU A 56 -13.29 -8.34 -13.12
N GLN A 57 -14.31 -8.23 -12.27
CA GLN A 57 -14.22 -7.30 -11.12
C GLN A 57 -13.37 -7.82 -9.94
N GLU A 58 -13.09 -9.12 -9.83
CA GLU A 58 -12.19 -9.61 -8.78
C GLU A 58 -10.71 -9.45 -9.18
N GLN A 59 -10.42 -9.62 -10.47
CA GLN A 59 -9.14 -9.16 -11.03
C GLN A 59 -9.00 -7.65 -10.85
N ILE A 60 -10.06 -6.86 -11.06
CA ILE A 60 -10.03 -5.42 -10.80
C ILE A 60 -9.74 -5.12 -9.34
N LEU A 61 -10.44 -5.72 -8.36
CA LEU A 61 -10.15 -5.53 -6.93
C LEU A 61 -8.72 -5.95 -6.58
N SER A 62 -8.28 -7.09 -7.09
CA SER A 62 -6.94 -7.63 -6.89
C SER A 62 -5.85 -6.71 -7.49
N GLN A 63 -6.09 -6.17 -8.70
CA GLN A 63 -5.23 -5.19 -9.37
C GLN A 63 -5.23 -3.86 -8.63
N LYS A 64 -6.40 -3.37 -8.21
CA LYS A 64 -6.59 -2.16 -7.42
C LYS A 64 -5.85 -2.24 -6.09
N PHE A 65 -5.94 -3.36 -5.36
CA PHE A 65 -5.13 -3.61 -4.16
C PHE A 65 -3.64 -3.63 -4.44
N THR A 66 -3.22 -4.27 -5.55
CA THR A 66 -1.82 -4.24 -5.97
C THR A 66 -1.36 -2.82 -6.30
N GLN A 67 -2.17 -2.01 -7.00
CA GLN A 67 -1.89 -0.60 -7.28
C GLN A 67 -1.78 0.26 -6.02
N LEU A 68 -2.58 0.00 -4.99
CA LEU A 68 -2.46 0.69 -3.70
C LEU A 68 -1.24 0.27 -2.89
N SER A 69 -0.88 -1.01 -2.96
CA SER A 69 0.35 -1.54 -2.35
C SER A 69 1.61 -1.00 -3.05
N ILE A 70 1.52 -0.65 -4.34
CA ILE A 70 2.54 0.11 -5.07
C ILE A 70 2.39 1.60 -4.70
N VAL A 71 2.68 1.94 -3.44
CA VAL A 71 3.17 3.29 -3.15
C VAL A 71 4.46 3.43 -3.94
N ARG A 72 4.67 4.54 -4.67
CA ARG A 72 5.82 4.80 -5.56
C ARG A 72 7.18 4.75 -4.84
N ASN A 73 7.60 3.57 -4.42
CA ASN A 73 8.97 3.13 -4.39
C ASN A 73 9.02 1.94 -5.34
N THR A 74 9.97 1.96 -6.26
CA THR A 74 10.41 0.81 -7.05
C THR A 74 10.99 -0.26 -6.12
N GLU A 75 10.17 -0.86 -5.26
CA GLU A 75 10.61 -1.92 -4.37
C GLU A 75 10.62 -3.22 -5.16
N GLN A 76 11.79 -3.52 -5.72
CA GLN A 76 12.12 -4.88 -6.08
C GLN A 76 11.78 -5.80 -4.91
N PRO A 77 11.16 -6.96 -5.17
CA PRO A 77 10.78 -7.85 -4.09
C PRO A 77 12.04 -8.25 -3.30
N VAL A 78 11.96 -8.15 -1.97
CA VAL A 78 13.12 -8.30 -1.09
C VAL A 78 13.56 -9.76 -1.09
N THR A 79 14.65 -10.06 -1.81
CA THR A 79 15.27 -11.39 -1.79
C THR A 79 16.20 -11.53 -0.58
N ILE A 80 16.51 -12.77 -0.17
CA ILE A 80 17.56 -12.98 0.84
C ILE A 80 18.90 -12.43 0.41
N LYS A 81 19.21 -12.52 -0.89
CA LYS A 81 20.45 -11.95 -1.40
C LYS A 81 20.51 -10.44 -1.13
N ASN A 82 19.42 -9.71 -1.39
CA ASN A 82 19.34 -8.28 -1.09
C ASN A 82 19.50 -8.00 0.42
N ILE A 83 18.90 -8.82 1.28
CA ILE A 83 19.03 -8.70 2.74
C ILE A 83 20.50 -8.87 3.16
N ILE A 84 21.17 -9.92 2.66
CA ILE A 84 22.58 -10.20 2.98
C ILE A 84 23.48 -9.08 2.44
N ASP A 85 23.29 -8.68 1.18
CA ASP A 85 24.08 -7.62 0.53
C ASP A 85 23.92 -6.27 1.25
N GLU A 86 22.75 -5.97 1.81
CA GLU A 86 22.52 -4.76 2.63
C GLU A 86 23.18 -4.86 4.01
N ILE A 87 23.12 -6.02 4.67
CA ILE A 87 23.73 -6.25 5.99
C ILE A 87 25.25 -6.14 5.96
N ASP A 88 25.87 -6.56 4.85
CA ASP A 88 27.33 -6.50 4.71
C ASP A 88 27.86 -5.08 4.51
N LYS A 89 26.98 -4.12 4.16
CA LYS A 89 27.33 -2.70 4.11
C LYS A 89 27.23 -2.10 5.52
N ILE A 90 28.30 -1.46 5.98
CA ILE A 90 28.24 -0.65 7.20
C ILE A 90 27.44 0.62 6.88
N PRO A 91 26.31 0.89 7.55
CA PRO A 91 25.52 2.07 7.26
C PRO A 91 26.25 3.35 7.67
N ASN A 92 26.00 4.45 6.96
CA ASN A 92 26.69 5.73 7.17
C ASN A 92 26.59 6.24 8.62
N PHE A 93 25.48 5.98 9.30
CA PHE A 93 25.28 6.39 10.69
C PHE A 93 26.17 5.63 11.67
N LEU A 94 26.68 4.44 11.33
CA LEU A 94 27.66 3.69 12.11
C LEU A 94 29.11 3.88 11.65
N SER A 95 29.34 4.74 10.65
CA SER A 95 30.68 4.99 10.13
C SER A 95 31.55 5.72 11.15
N LYS A 96 32.88 5.50 11.08
CA LYS A 96 33.86 6.19 11.95
C LYS A 96 33.80 7.73 11.85
N ARG A 97 33.27 8.25 10.75
CA ARG A 97 33.16 9.69 10.47
C ARG A 97 31.88 10.31 11.02
N ASN A 98 30.90 9.50 11.43
CA ASN A 98 29.63 10.01 11.93
C ASN A 98 29.80 10.65 13.32
N LYS A 99 29.49 11.94 13.43
CA LYS A 99 29.64 12.71 14.68
C LYS A 99 28.66 12.24 15.77
N SER A 100 27.43 11.92 15.40
CA SER A 100 26.39 11.48 16.34
C SER A 100 26.75 10.14 16.94
N PHE A 101 27.16 9.17 16.13
CA PHE A 101 27.60 7.87 16.66
C PHE A 101 28.88 8.00 17.49
N LYS A 102 29.83 8.85 17.09
CA LYS A 102 31.01 9.15 17.92
C LYS A 102 30.61 9.72 19.29
N ALA A 103 29.57 10.55 19.38
CA ALA A 103 29.05 11.04 20.65
C ALA A 103 28.48 9.90 21.51
N ILE A 104 27.72 8.99 20.91
CA ILE A 104 27.20 7.78 21.59
C ILE A 104 28.36 6.91 22.12
N ILE A 105 29.42 6.70 21.33
CA ILE A 105 30.60 5.95 21.78
C ILE A 105 31.30 6.66 22.94
N ASN A 106 31.44 7.99 22.90
CA ASN A 106 32.01 8.74 24.03
C ASN A 106 31.15 8.63 25.30
N GLN A 107 29.83 8.63 25.15
CA GLN A 107 28.90 8.45 26.26
C GLN A 107 28.99 7.02 26.82
N ALA A 108 29.05 6.00 25.98
CA ALA A 108 29.30 4.62 26.39
C ALA A 108 30.61 4.47 27.18
N LEU A 109 31.70 5.11 26.72
CA LEU A 109 32.97 5.11 27.43
C LEU A 109 32.87 5.74 28.82
N SER A 110 32.09 6.81 28.97
CA SER A 110 31.87 7.45 30.28
C SER A 110 31.14 6.55 31.28
N ILE A 111 30.31 5.61 30.79
CA ILE A 111 29.58 4.64 31.61
C ILE A 111 30.48 3.50 32.09
N THR A 112 31.44 3.08 31.26
CA THR A 112 32.31 1.93 31.54
C THR A 112 33.41 2.16 32.57
N THR A 113 33.61 3.39 33.09
CA THR A 113 34.68 3.78 34.04
C THR A 113 36.14 3.40 33.65
N ILE A 114 36.37 2.93 32.42
CA ILE A 114 37.66 2.43 31.91
C ILE A 114 38.43 3.53 31.16
N ILE A 115 39.75 3.38 31.13
CA ILE A 115 40.68 4.21 30.35
C ILE A 115 40.31 4.15 28.87
N ARG A 116 40.17 5.33 28.27
CA ARG A 116 39.87 5.50 26.84
C ARG A 116 41.03 4.97 25.98
N THR A 117 40.89 3.75 25.48
CA THR A 117 41.81 3.17 24.48
C THR A 117 41.16 3.15 23.08
N ASN A 118 41.99 3.21 22.04
CA ASN A 118 41.52 3.04 20.65
C ASN A 118 40.87 1.66 20.44
N GLU A 119 41.32 0.65 21.18
CA GLU A 119 40.77 -0.69 21.16
C GLU A 119 39.33 -0.72 21.71
N MET A 120 39.08 -0.09 22.86
CA MET A 120 37.73 -0.02 23.45
C MET A 120 36.75 0.74 22.54
N ILE A 121 37.20 1.83 21.91
CA ILE A 121 36.39 2.56 20.91
C ILE A 121 35.99 1.64 19.75
N GLU A 122 36.92 0.84 19.25
CA GLU A 122 36.66 -0.08 18.16
C GLU A 122 35.77 -1.25 18.61
N GLN A 123 35.93 -1.76 19.83
CA GLN A 123 35.02 -2.78 20.39
C GLN A 123 33.57 -2.29 20.47
N LEU A 124 33.34 -1.08 20.98
CA LEU A 124 32.01 -0.46 21.06
C LEU A 124 31.44 -0.18 19.66
N ARG A 125 32.29 0.21 18.70
CA ARG A 125 31.87 0.41 17.30
C ARG A 125 31.39 -0.91 16.67
N GLN A 126 32.15 -1.98 16.84
CA GLN A 126 31.79 -3.30 16.33
C GLN A 126 30.54 -3.86 17.02
N MET A 127 30.37 -3.58 18.31
CA MET A 127 29.14 -3.89 19.03
C MET A 127 27.93 -3.18 18.39
N GLY A 128 28.04 -1.89 18.05
CA GLY A 128 26.98 -1.18 17.33
C GLY A 128 26.68 -1.76 15.94
N ILE A 129 27.70 -2.21 15.21
CA ILE A 129 27.52 -2.91 13.93
C ILE A 129 26.75 -4.23 14.12
N LEU A 130 27.14 -5.05 15.10
CA LEU A 130 26.46 -6.32 15.37
C LEU A 130 25.02 -6.14 15.84
N ILE A 131 24.75 -5.12 16.68
CA ILE A 131 23.39 -4.76 17.08
C ILE A 131 22.56 -4.35 15.85
N TYR A 132 23.11 -3.53 14.95
CA TYR A 132 22.45 -3.19 13.69
C TYR A 132 22.13 -4.44 12.86
N LYS A 133 23.11 -5.31 12.62
CA LYS A 133 22.90 -6.55 11.85
C LYS A 133 21.81 -7.43 12.47
N THR A 134 21.83 -7.54 13.80
CA THR A 134 20.85 -8.31 14.57
C THR A 134 19.43 -7.75 14.41
N ILE A 135 19.24 -6.44 14.64
CA ILE A 135 17.92 -5.79 14.51
C ILE A 135 17.42 -5.86 13.06
N PHE A 136 18.30 -5.64 12.08
CA PHE A 136 17.97 -5.71 10.67
C PHE A 136 17.46 -7.11 10.28
N ILE A 137 18.21 -8.16 10.65
CA ILE A 137 17.78 -9.55 10.40
C ILE A 137 16.48 -9.86 11.13
N ARG A 138 16.35 -9.52 12.42
CA ARG A 138 15.11 -9.79 13.18
C ARG A 138 13.89 -9.14 12.55
N THR A 139 14.05 -7.93 12.02
CA THR A 139 12.99 -7.21 11.33
C THR A 139 12.55 -7.96 10.06
N HIS A 140 13.48 -8.36 9.19
CA HIS A 140 13.15 -9.15 8.00
C HIS A 140 12.67 -10.57 8.32
N HIS A 141 13.25 -11.22 9.33
CA HIS A 141 12.82 -12.53 9.81
C HIS A 141 11.34 -12.50 10.22
N SER A 142 10.90 -11.43 10.89
CA SER A 142 9.48 -11.24 11.26
C SER A 142 8.56 -11.20 10.03
N LEU A 143 8.99 -10.55 8.93
CA LEU A 143 8.26 -10.57 7.66
C LEU A 143 8.20 -11.97 7.05
N TRP A 144 9.33 -12.66 6.93
CA TRP A 144 9.39 -14.02 6.39
C TRP A 144 8.59 -15.03 7.21
N LEU A 145 8.58 -14.87 8.53
CA LEU A 145 7.77 -15.68 9.43
C LEU A 145 6.28 -15.40 9.23
N THR A 146 5.91 -14.15 8.93
CA THR A 146 4.53 -13.77 8.59
C THR A 146 4.11 -14.42 7.27
N TYR A 147 4.97 -14.41 6.24
CA TYR A 147 4.71 -15.16 5.00
C TYR A 147 4.49 -16.65 5.27
N PHE A 148 5.34 -17.26 6.08
CA PHE A 148 5.21 -18.67 6.46
C PHE A 148 3.89 -18.96 7.19
N LYS A 149 3.55 -18.14 8.20
CA LYS A 149 2.29 -18.27 8.94
C LYS A 149 1.07 -18.09 8.02
N SER A 150 1.11 -17.16 7.08
CA SER A 150 0.06 -16.97 6.07
C SER A 150 -0.09 -18.21 5.18
N GLY A 151 1.01 -18.68 4.60
CA GLY A 151 1.03 -19.83 3.69
C GLY A 151 0.68 -21.17 4.35
N THR A 152 0.85 -21.28 5.67
CA THR A 152 0.48 -22.48 6.44
C THR A 152 -0.88 -22.41 7.11
N GLY A 153 -1.61 -21.30 6.92
CA GLY A 153 -2.90 -21.06 7.57
C GLY A 153 -2.78 -20.87 9.09
N ARG A 154 -1.64 -20.40 9.59
CA ARG A 154 -1.36 -20.19 11.01
C ARG A 154 -1.31 -18.72 11.42
N LEU A 155 -1.63 -17.82 10.50
CA LEU A 155 -1.49 -16.38 10.71
C LEU A 155 -2.43 -15.83 11.79
N ILE A 156 -3.59 -16.45 11.97
CA ILE A 156 -4.61 -15.98 12.91
C ILE A 156 -4.59 -16.72 14.27
N ILE A 157 -3.62 -17.59 14.54
CA ILE A 157 -3.66 -18.47 15.73
C ILE A 157 -3.51 -17.69 17.08
N GLN A 158 -3.34 -16.36 17.09
CA GLN A 158 -2.95 -15.62 18.31
C GLN A 158 -3.77 -14.39 18.73
N ALA A 159 -4.95 -14.10 18.17
CA ALA A 159 -5.72 -12.94 18.64
C ALA A 159 -7.02 -13.33 19.38
N LYS A 160 -7.27 -12.64 20.50
CA LYS A 160 -8.48 -12.62 21.32
C LYS A 160 -9.77 -12.18 20.57
N GLU A 161 -9.75 -12.18 19.24
CA GLU A 161 -10.91 -11.88 18.41
C GLU A 161 -11.72 -13.17 18.23
N GLN A 162 -12.98 -13.17 18.66
CA GLN A 162 -13.92 -14.21 18.26
C GLN A 162 -14.11 -14.11 16.75
N LEU A 163 -13.47 -15.00 16.01
CA LEU A 163 -13.55 -15.02 14.55
C LEU A 163 -14.64 -16.00 14.14
N ASN A 164 -15.52 -15.55 13.25
CA ASN A 164 -16.65 -16.35 12.76
C ASN A 164 -16.26 -17.24 11.57
N TYR A 165 -14.97 -17.51 11.34
CA TYR A 165 -14.48 -18.25 10.18
C TYR A 165 -13.24 -19.07 10.51
N SER A 166 -13.03 -20.15 9.74
CA SER A 166 -11.90 -21.05 9.95
C SER A 166 -10.56 -20.37 9.72
N THR A 167 -9.64 -20.56 10.65
CA THR A 167 -8.32 -19.92 10.65
C THR A 167 -7.25 -20.70 9.92
N ASN A 168 -7.50 -21.96 9.51
CA ASN A 168 -6.52 -22.88 8.92
C ASN A 168 -6.53 -22.89 7.38
N LEU A 169 -6.46 -21.72 6.75
CA LEU A 169 -6.52 -21.59 5.29
C LEU A 169 -5.14 -21.18 4.75
N PRO A 170 -4.42 -22.05 4.02
CA PRO A 170 -3.13 -21.69 3.46
C PRO A 170 -3.31 -20.62 2.37
N VAL A 171 -2.80 -19.42 2.62
CA VAL A 171 -2.85 -18.30 1.66
C VAL A 171 -1.43 -17.76 1.48
N TRP A 172 -0.86 -18.00 0.30
CA TRP A 172 0.46 -17.46 -0.06
C TRP A 172 0.32 -16.04 -0.60
N PRO A 173 1.01 -15.05 0.00
CA PRO A 173 1.00 -13.69 -0.53
C PRO A 173 1.59 -13.63 -1.94
N LYS A 174 1.06 -12.75 -2.79
CA LYS A 174 1.46 -12.63 -4.21
C LYS A 174 2.95 -12.38 -4.39
N GLU A 175 3.57 -11.69 -3.45
CA GLU A 175 5.01 -11.40 -3.43
C GLU A 175 5.84 -12.69 -3.40
N ILE A 176 5.39 -13.71 -2.66
CA ILE A 176 6.04 -15.03 -2.63
C ILE A 176 5.91 -15.73 -3.97
N ASN A 177 4.75 -15.65 -4.61
CA ASN A 177 4.56 -16.23 -5.95
C ASN A 177 5.49 -15.59 -6.98
N ALA A 178 5.70 -14.27 -6.89
CA ALA A 178 6.62 -13.54 -7.76
C ALA A 178 8.09 -13.88 -7.46
N LEU A 179 8.46 -13.99 -6.19
CA LEU A 179 9.82 -14.29 -5.73
C LEU A 179 10.28 -15.71 -6.02
N ALA A 180 9.40 -16.68 -5.84
CA ALA A 180 9.75 -18.09 -5.95
C ALA A 180 9.89 -18.56 -7.41
N GLN A 181 9.51 -17.72 -8.39
CA GLN A 181 9.60 -17.99 -9.84
C GLN A 181 9.17 -19.42 -10.18
N LYS A 182 7.91 -19.74 -9.84
CA LYS A 182 7.36 -21.11 -9.91
C LYS A 182 7.73 -21.80 -11.23
N PRO A 183 8.43 -22.95 -11.19
CA PRO A 183 8.67 -23.77 -12.37
C PRO A 183 7.34 -24.18 -13.03
N THR A 184 7.30 -24.14 -14.36
CA THR A 184 6.11 -24.48 -15.18
C THR A 184 5.53 -25.87 -14.92
N HIS A 185 6.30 -26.78 -14.30
CA HIS A 185 5.92 -28.18 -14.09
C HIS A 185 5.35 -28.51 -12.70
N ILE A 186 5.16 -27.54 -11.81
CA ILE A 186 4.59 -27.82 -10.48
C ILE A 186 3.06 -27.91 -10.54
N ASN A 187 2.53 -29.13 -10.41
CA ASN A 187 1.10 -29.40 -10.23
C ASN A 187 0.53 -28.63 -9.02
N LYS A 188 -0.76 -28.24 -9.09
CA LYS A 188 -1.45 -27.49 -8.02
C LYS A 188 -1.37 -28.16 -6.64
N GLU A 189 -1.26 -29.49 -6.60
CA GLU A 189 -1.14 -30.26 -5.36
C GLU A 189 0.22 -30.07 -4.66
N ASN A 190 1.29 -29.86 -5.43
CA ASN A 190 2.66 -29.69 -4.91
C ASN A 190 3.05 -28.22 -4.73
N GLU A 191 2.18 -27.30 -5.14
CA GLU A 191 2.43 -25.85 -5.09
C GLU A 191 2.61 -25.35 -3.65
N ASN A 192 1.78 -25.84 -2.73
CA ASN A 192 1.87 -25.46 -1.33
C ASN A 192 3.20 -25.92 -0.68
N GLU A 193 3.63 -27.14 -1.00
CA GLU A 193 4.90 -27.69 -0.51
C GLU A 193 6.10 -26.92 -1.08
N PHE A 194 6.04 -26.54 -2.37
CA PHE A 194 7.07 -25.71 -3.00
C PHE A 194 7.25 -24.37 -2.30
N TYR A 195 6.18 -23.59 -2.10
CA TYR A 195 6.28 -22.31 -1.42
C TYR A 195 6.69 -22.47 0.05
N MET A 196 6.20 -23.51 0.72
CA MET A 196 6.63 -23.84 2.09
C MET A 196 8.13 -24.09 2.16
N ASN A 197 8.68 -24.92 1.27
CA ASN A 197 10.11 -25.21 1.22
C ASN A 197 10.94 -23.98 0.86
N PHE A 198 10.45 -23.16 -0.08
CA PHE A 198 11.07 -21.89 -0.46
C PHE A 198 11.19 -20.94 0.74
N VAL A 199 10.09 -20.68 1.45
CA VAL A 199 10.06 -19.78 2.61
C VAL A 199 10.84 -20.36 3.79
N ASN A 200 10.75 -21.67 4.05
CA ASN A 200 11.53 -22.34 5.10
C ASN A 200 13.04 -22.25 4.86
N LYS A 201 13.49 -22.42 3.61
CA LYS A 201 14.90 -22.23 3.26
C LYS A 201 15.35 -20.80 3.60
N HIS A 202 14.49 -19.82 3.33
CA HIS A 202 14.79 -18.43 3.62
C HIS A 202 14.89 -18.17 5.14
N LEU A 203 13.91 -18.65 5.91
CA LEU A 203 13.93 -18.55 7.37
C LEU A 203 15.19 -19.19 7.98
N ARG A 204 15.59 -20.38 7.53
CA ARG A 204 16.80 -21.06 8.04
C ARG A 204 18.08 -20.25 7.81
N ILE A 205 18.21 -19.58 6.66
CA ILE A 205 19.37 -18.72 6.38
C ILE A 205 19.41 -17.55 7.36
N LEU A 206 18.27 -16.88 7.57
CA LEU A 206 18.17 -15.76 8.50
C LEU A 206 18.43 -16.20 9.94
N ASP A 207 17.88 -17.34 10.37
CA ASP A 207 18.13 -17.92 11.70
C ASP A 207 19.61 -18.21 11.95
N ASN A 208 20.30 -18.76 10.95
CA ASN A 208 21.73 -19.07 11.05
C ASN A 208 22.56 -17.78 11.20
N GLN A 209 22.30 -16.76 10.38
CA GLN A 209 22.98 -15.48 10.47
C GLN A 209 22.68 -14.75 11.78
N LEU A 210 21.42 -14.81 12.24
CA LEU A 210 21.02 -14.20 13.50
C LEU A 210 21.79 -14.83 14.68
N LYS A 211 21.86 -16.17 14.73
CA LYS A 211 22.63 -16.89 15.76
C LYS A 211 24.11 -16.55 15.73
N GLU A 212 24.70 -16.41 14.55
CA GLU A 212 26.11 -16.04 14.39
C GLU A 212 26.38 -14.65 15.00
N TYR A 213 25.58 -13.65 14.63
CA TYR A 213 25.74 -12.28 15.13
C TYR A 213 25.40 -12.15 16.62
N GLU A 214 24.38 -12.86 17.11
CA GLU A 214 24.06 -12.90 18.55
C GLU A 214 25.19 -13.55 19.36
N CYS A 215 25.81 -14.62 18.85
CA CYS A 215 26.96 -15.24 19.49
C CYS A 215 28.17 -14.29 19.53
N GLU A 216 28.47 -13.61 18.42
CA GLU A 216 29.57 -12.64 18.37
C GLU A 216 29.29 -11.43 19.27
N LEU A 217 28.06 -10.93 19.29
CA LEU A 217 27.63 -9.83 20.15
C LEU A 217 27.78 -10.20 21.63
N ASN A 218 27.34 -11.39 22.03
CA ASN A 218 27.49 -11.87 23.40
C ASN A 218 28.96 -11.95 23.83
N LYS A 219 29.85 -12.47 22.97
CA LYS A 219 31.30 -12.49 23.24
C LYS A 219 31.85 -11.08 23.51
N ARG A 220 31.43 -10.09 22.72
CA ARG A 220 31.88 -8.69 22.89
C ARG A 220 31.28 -8.01 24.12
N ILE A 221 30.02 -8.30 24.44
CA ILE A 221 29.39 -7.80 25.68
C ILE A 221 30.13 -8.34 26.89
N THR A 222 30.48 -9.63 26.90
CA THR A 222 31.23 -10.24 28.00
C THR A 222 32.66 -9.73 28.14
N SER A 223 33.25 -9.21 27.06
CA SER A 223 34.60 -8.61 27.13
C SER A 223 34.61 -7.17 27.63
N ILE A 224 33.45 -6.50 27.74
CA ILE A 224 33.36 -5.13 28.27
C ILE A 224 33.16 -5.22 29.79
N PRO A 225 34.15 -4.79 30.61
CA PRO A 225 34.03 -4.81 32.06
C PRO A 225 33.08 -3.72 32.56
N GLY A 226 32.14 -4.09 33.45
CA GLY A 226 31.24 -3.16 34.15
C GLY A 226 30.15 -2.52 33.27
N ASN A 227 28.92 -2.43 33.79
CA ASN A 227 27.77 -1.74 33.16
C ASN A 227 27.49 -2.09 31.67
N SER A 228 27.91 -3.27 31.21
CA SER A 228 27.82 -3.69 29.81
C SER A 228 26.39 -3.68 29.26
N LEU A 229 25.39 -3.96 30.12
CA LEU A 229 23.97 -3.86 29.77
C LEU A 229 23.51 -2.42 29.49
N GLN A 230 23.98 -1.44 30.28
CA GLN A 230 23.63 -0.03 30.05
C GLN A 230 24.27 0.50 28.76
N VAL A 231 25.51 0.11 28.50
CA VAL A 231 26.22 0.42 27.25
C VAL A 231 25.50 -0.20 26.05
N GLN A 232 25.08 -1.47 26.17
CA GLN A 232 24.29 -2.14 25.16
C GLN A 232 23.01 -1.38 24.87
N HIS A 233 22.23 -1.08 25.90
CA HIS A 233 20.96 -0.39 25.75
C HIS A 233 21.10 1.00 25.11
N LEU A 234 22.17 1.73 25.45
CA LEU A 234 22.48 3.02 24.83
C LEU A 234 22.74 2.90 23.33
N ILE A 235 23.58 1.95 22.92
CA ILE A 235 23.92 1.73 21.52
C ILE A 235 22.71 1.17 20.76
N GLU A 236 21.97 0.24 21.35
CA GLU A 236 20.74 -0.34 20.80
C GLU A 236 19.68 0.73 20.54
N THR A 237 19.42 1.61 21.50
CA THR A 237 18.48 2.73 21.35
C THR A 237 18.87 3.63 20.17
N TYR A 238 20.16 3.97 20.05
CA TYR A 238 20.66 4.76 18.93
C TYR A 238 20.44 4.07 17.58
N VAL A 239 20.75 2.77 17.50
CA VAL A 239 20.57 1.98 16.28
C VAL A 239 19.08 1.86 15.92
N GLU A 240 18.21 1.56 16.88
CA GLU A 240 16.76 1.45 16.68
C GLU A 240 16.14 2.74 16.14
N GLN A 241 16.58 3.90 16.65
CA GLN A 241 16.13 5.20 16.15
C GLN A 241 16.49 5.40 14.67
N ASN A 242 17.70 5.02 14.28
CA ASN A 242 18.16 5.12 12.89
C ASN A 242 17.54 4.06 11.96
N LEU A 243 17.00 2.97 12.52
CA LEU A 243 16.28 1.91 11.78
C LEU A 243 14.76 2.09 11.76
N SER A 244 14.23 3.14 12.37
CA SER A 244 12.78 3.38 12.52
C SER A 244 12.02 3.37 11.19
N SER A 245 12.60 3.93 10.11
CA SER A 245 12.00 3.93 8.78
C SER A 245 11.88 2.53 8.20
N LEU A 246 12.95 1.71 8.27
CA LEU A 246 12.95 0.32 7.81
C LEU A 246 11.91 -0.49 8.57
N ARG A 247 11.90 -0.36 9.90
CA ARG A 247 10.95 -1.06 10.77
C ARG A 247 9.51 -0.70 10.41
N MET A 248 9.22 0.57 10.21
CA MET A 248 7.89 1.03 9.81
C MET A 248 7.44 0.43 8.47
N GLU A 249 8.33 0.36 7.49
CA GLU A 249 8.05 -0.25 6.19
C GLU A 249 7.74 -1.75 6.30
N ILE A 250 8.55 -2.49 7.06
CA ILE A 250 8.36 -3.92 7.25
C ILE A 250 7.11 -4.22 8.09
N GLU A 251 6.84 -3.46 9.14
CA GLU A 251 5.62 -3.58 9.94
C GLU A 251 4.38 -3.30 9.10
N HIS A 252 4.43 -2.31 8.20
CA HIS A 252 3.35 -2.04 7.26
C HIS A 252 3.10 -3.23 6.31
N LYS A 253 4.16 -3.82 5.74
CA LYS A 253 4.07 -5.03 4.90
C LYS A 253 3.42 -6.18 5.66
N ILE A 254 3.83 -6.41 6.90
CA ILE A 254 3.23 -7.43 7.79
C ILE A 254 1.73 -7.16 7.97
N GLN A 255 1.32 -5.92 8.27
CA GLN A 255 -0.09 -5.57 8.41
C GLN A 255 -0.89 -5.83 7.13
N LEU A 256 -0.35 -5.49 5.96
CA LEU A 256 -1.00 -5.78 4.67
C LEU A 256 -1.21 -7.27 4.45
N ILE A 257 -0.22 -8.11 4.78
CA ILE A 257 -0.35 -9.58 4.71
C ILE A 257 -1.48 -10.08 5.62
N HIS A 258 -1.58 -9.56 6.84
CA HIS A 258 -2.68 -9.88 7.75
C HIS A 258 -4.04 -9.52 7.15
N TYR A 259 -4.21 -8.30 6.62
CA TYR A 259 -5.47 -7.91 6.00
C TYR A 259 -5.80 -8.75 4.77
N ASP A 260 -4.83 -9.00 3.89
CA ASP A 260 -5.02 -9.83 2.70
C ASP A 260 -5.44 -11.26 3.08
N TYR A 261 -4.81 -11.83 4.10
CA TYR A 261 -5.20 -13.13 4.64
C TYR A 261 -6.65 -13.13 5.14
N HIS A 262 -7.03 -12.16 5.99
CA HIS A 262 -8.39 -12.07 6.53
C HIS A 262 -9.43 -11.89 5.43
N ILE A 263 -9.17 -11.04 4.44
CA ILE A 263 -10.08 -10.82 3.30
C ILE A 263 -10.28 -12.11 2.50
N GLN A 264 -9.23 -12.90 2.30
CA GLN A 264 -9.34 -14.19 1.60
C GLN A 264 -10.00 -15.27 2.44
N ALA A 265 -9.72 -15.32 3.75
CA ALA A 265 -10.35 -16.28 4.65
C ALA A 265 -11.87 -16.05 4.73
N LEU A 266 -12.30 -14.79 4.89
CA LEU A 266 -13.71 -14.41 4.87
C LEU A 266 -14.39 -14.73 3.55
N LYS A 267 -13.68 -14.54 2.43
CA LYS A 267 -14.17 -14.96 1.11
C LYS A 267 -14.42 -16.46 1.10
N LEU A 268 -13.42 -17.26 1.44
CA LEU A 268 -13.51 -18.71 1.38
C LEU A 268 -14.60 -19.26 2.30
N GLU A 269 -14.73 -18.71 3.51
CA GLU A 269 -15.83 -19.06 4.41
C GLU A 269 -17.20 -18.73 3.81
N TYR A 270 -17.35 -17.54 3.20
CA TYR A 270 -18.58 -17.19 2.50
C TYR A 270 -18.95 -18.20 1.40
N TYR A 271 -17.96 -18.69 0.64
CA TYR A 271 -18.19 -19.72 -0.39
C TYR A 271 -18.53 -21.10 0.18
N ARG A 272 -18.21 -21.41 1.45
CA ARG A 272 -18.61 -22.67 2.10
C ARG A 272 -20.12 -22.75 2.37
N HIS A 273 -20.79 -21.60 2.42
CA HIS A 273 -22.26 -21.52 2.52
C HIS A 273 -22.97 -21.70 1.18
N ASP A 274 -22.26 -22.17 0.15
CA ASP A 274 -22.75 -22.39 -1.21
C ASP A 274 -23.60 -21.24 -1.80
N PRO A 275 -23.05 -20.02 -1.89
CA PRO A 275 -23.79 -18.89 -2.38
C PRO A 275 -24.19 -19.09 -3.85
N ASN A 276 -25.44 -18.77 -4.18
CA ASN A 276 -25.91 -18.78 -5.57
C ASN A 276 -25.25 -17.64 -6.39
N VAL A 277 -25.52 -17.61 -7.70
CA VAL A 277 -24.91 -16.62 -8.61
C VAL A 277 -25.25 -15.17 -8.20
N TYR A 278 -26.48 -14.92 -7.75
CA TYR A 278 -26.93 -13.61 -7.29
C TYR A 278 -26.13 -13.15 -6.06
N GLN A 279 -26.05 -14.01 -5.03
CA GLN A 279 -25.34 -13.76 -3.79
C GLN A 279 -23.83 -13.52 -4.03
N LYS A 280 -23.20 -14.34 -4.89
CA LYS A 280 -21.80 -14.15 -5.34
C LYS A 280 -21.59 -12.77 -5.98
N ASN A 281 -22.52 -12.33 -6.83
CA ASN A 281 -22.45 -11.02 -7.47
C ASN A 281 -22.68 -9.87 -6.48
N LEU A 282 -23.59 -10.04 -5.51
CA LEU A 282 -23.86 -9.04 -4.48
C LEU A 282 -22.65 -8.81 -3.58
N MET A 283 -22.03 -9.87 -3.04
CA MET A 283 -20.80 -9.78 -2.25
C MET A 283 -19.71 -9.01 -3.02
N LYS A 284 -19.55 -9.31 -4.31
CA LYS A 284 -18.56 -8.68 -5.17
C LYS A 284 -18.84 -7.20 -5.40
N MET A 285 -20.08 -6.83 -5.70
CA MET A 285 -20.53 -5.45 -5.87
C MET A 285 -20.26 -4.63 -4.60
N LEU A 286 -20.68 -5.13 -3.43
CA LEU A 286 -20.47 -4.48 -2.14
C LEU A 286 -18.99 -4.27 -1.81
N CYS A 287 -18.16 -5.29 -2.01
CA CYS A 287 -16.72 -5.17 -1.81
C CYS A 287 -16.08 -4.13 -2.74
N CYS A 288 -16.50 -4.08 -4.01
CA CYS A 288 -16.05 -3.07 -4.98
C CYS A 288 -16.47 -1.66 -4.57
N SER A 289 -17.74 -1.47 -4.19
CA SER A 289 -18.23 -0.14 -3.78
C SER A 289 -17.59 0.29 -2.46
N LYS A 290 -17.35 -0.63 -1.52
CA LYS A 290 -16.64 -0.32 -0.26
C LYS A 290 -15.20 0.11 -0.52
N TYR A 291 -14.52 -0.57 -1.44
CA TYR A 291 -13.17 -0.20 -1.86
C TYR A 291 -13.14 1.24 -2.41
N GLU A 292 -14.04 1.58 -3.33
CA GLU A 292 -14.12 2.91 -3.94
C GLU A 292 -14.47 4.00 -2.91
N GLN A 293 -15.41 3.69 -2.01
CA GLN A 293 -15.78 4.56 -0.89
C GLN A 293 -14.59 4.88 0.01
N GLU A 294 -13.90 3.86 0.52
CA GLU A 294 -12.79 4.10 1.45
C GLU A 294 -11.61 4.76 0.72
N LEU A 295 -11.33 4.38 -0.52
CA LEU A 295 -10.25 4.98 -1.30
C LEU A 295 -10.46 6.49 -1.48
N THR A 296 -11.61 6.89 -2.02
CA THR A 296 -11.92 8.32 -2.26
C THR A 296 -11.95 9.12 -0.96
N LYS A 297 -12.40 8.52 0.14
CA LYS A 297 -12.32 9.12 1.48
C LYS A 297 -10.88 9.38 1.91
N GLN A 298 -10.00 8.38 1.81
CA GLN A 298 -8.60 8.54 2.20
C GLN A 298 -7.83 9.50 1.28
N GLU A 299 -8.17 9.54 -0.02
CA GLU A 299 -7.62 10.52 -0.97
C GLU A 299 -8.04 11.95 -0.63
N PHE A 300 -9.31 12.15 -0.28
CA PHE A 300 -9.81 13.43 0.19
C PHE A 300 -9.11 13.89 1.48
N ASP A 301 -8.98 12.99 2.46
CA ASP A 301 -8.30 13.29 3.74
C ASP A 301 -6.82 13.65 3.51
N LEU A 302 -6.13 12.94 2.61
CA LEU A 302 -4.74 13.23 2.25
C LEU A 302 -4.61 14.58 1.53
N LEU A 303 -5.50 14.88 0.58
CA LEU A 303 -5.51 16.16 -0.12
C LEU A 303 -5.74 17.32 0.85
N GLN A 304 -6.66 17.16 1.79
CA GLN A 304 -6.91 18.15 2.85
C GLN A 304 -5.66 18.38 3.70
N GLN A 305 -4.96 17.32 4.10
CA GLN A 305 -3.70 17.42 4.86
C GLN A 305 -2.61 18.16 4.06
N GLN A 306 -2.47 17.85 2.76
CA GLN A 306 -1.50 18.52 1.88
C GLN A 306 -1.81 20.01 1.73
N ILE A 307 -3.08 20.37 1.51
CA ILE A 307 -3.49 21.78 1.40
C ILE A 307 -3.25 22.52 2.72
N ASN A 308 -3.56 21.90 3.86
CA ASN A 308 -3.28 22.49 5.17
C ASN A 308 -1.78 22.71 5.38
N TYR A 309 -0.95 21.76 4.94
CA TYR A 309 0.52 21.90 4.97
C TYR A 309 0.98 23.08 4.11
N TYR A 310 0.55 23.19 2.85
CA TYR A 310 0.94 24.29 1.96
C TYR A 310 0.40 25.67 2.37
N ASN A 311 -0.66 25.71 3.16
CA ASN A 311 -1.21 26.94 3.75
C ASN A 311 -0.62 27.27 5.13
N SER A 312 0.28 26.43 5.66
CA SER A 312 0.95 26.69 6.94
C SER A 312 1.86 27.92 6.85
N PRO A 313 1.94 28.78 7.89
CA PRO A 313 2.79 29.98 7.89
C PRO A 313 4.27 29.70 7.59
N CYS A 314 4.74 28.49 7.91
CA CYS A 314 6.12 28.06 7.69
C CYS A 314 6.44 27.71 6.23
N GLN A 315 5.43 27.52 5.38
CA GLN A 315 5.54 27.29 3.94
C GLN A 315 5.35 28.62 3.19
N SER A 316 6.15 29.63 3.59
CA SER A 316 6.04 30.99 3.06
C SER A 316 6.17 30.97 1.53
N PHE A 317 5.61 31.99 0.88
CA PHE A 317 5.74 32.22 -0.57
C PHE A 317 7.20 32.13 -1.06
N GLU A 318 8.17 32.42 -0.19
CA GLU A 318 9.61 32.38 -0.47
C GLU A 318 10.15 30.94 -0.66
N CYS A 319 9.48 29.92 -0.12
CA CYS A 319 9.83 28.52 -0.31
C CYS A 319 9.18 27.88 -1.55
N SER A 320 8.27 28.59 -2.23
CA SER A 320 7.67 28.10 -3.46
C SER A 320 8.62 28.33 -4.63
N SER A 321 8.90 27.28 -5.41
CA SER A 321 9.66 27.35 -6.68
C SER A 321 8.87 28.04 -7.80
N LEU A 322 7.98 28.98 -7.45
CA LEU A 322 7.45 29.96 -8.40
C LEU A 322 8.67 30.75 -8.82
N SER A 323 9.22 30.38 -9.98
CA SER A 323 10.31 31.04 -10.66
C SER A 323 10.23 32.52 -10.38
N GLN A 324 11.10 33.00 -9.50
CA GLN A 324 11.32 34.41 -9.28
C GLN A 324 11.57 34.98 -10.67
N SER A 325 10.57 35.66 -11.23
CA SER A 325 10.64 36.09 -12.61
C SER A 325 11.83 37.02 -12.72
N GLU A 326 12.89 36.58 -13.42
CA GLU A 326 14.12 37.37 -13.63
C GLU A 326 13.78 38.76 -14.19
N LEU A 327 12.64 38.87 -14.88
CA LEU A 327 12.05 40.11 -15.38
C LEU A 327 11.72 41.11 -14.27
N ILE A 328 11.18 40.69 -13.12
CA ILE A 328 10.86 41.61 -12.00
C ILE A 328 12.15 42.18 -11.39
N TYR A 329 13.20 41.37 -11.29
CA TYR A 329 14.49 41.79 -10.73
C TYR A 329 15.29 42.69 -11.68
N SER A 330 15.00 42.64 -12.98
CA SER A 330 15.60 43.53 -14.00
C SER A 330 15.08 44.97 -13.97
N ILE A 331 14.00 45.24 -13.22
CA ILE A 331 13.42 46.59 -13.09
C ILE A 331 14.32 47.45 -12.20
N GLN A 332 14.83 48.56 -12.78
CA GLN A 332 15.74 49.49 -12.08
C GLN A 332 15.01 50.31 -11.00
N ASP A 333 13.78 50.73 -11.24
CA ASP A 333 12.97 51.46 -10.27
C ASP A 333 12.55 50.53 -9.12
N THR A 334 13.04 50.86 -7.92
CA THR A 334 12.84 50.04 -6.73
C THR A 334 11.40 50.08 -6.23
N ASN A 335 10.69 51.20 -6.38
CA ASN A 335 9.30 51.33 -5.96
C ASN A 335 8.37 50.52 -6.88
N ILE A 336 8.56 50.67 -8.20
CA ILE A 336 7.77 49.92 -9.20
C ILE A 336 8.04 48.41 -9.05
N ARG A 337 9.30 48.01 -8.86
CA ARG A 337 9.67 46.62 -8.62
C ARG A 337 8.97 46.04 -7.39
N GLN A 338 8.97 46.77 -6.27
CA GLN A 338 8.34 46.32 -5.03
C GLN A 338 6.81 46.22 -5.17
N GLU A 339 6.20 47.18 -5.87
CA GLU A 339 4.76 47.17 -6.14
C GLU A 339 4.36 45.97 -7.00
N LEU A 340 5.03 45.75 -8.13
CA LEU A 340 4.78 44.62 -9.02
C LEU A 340 5.03 43.27 -8.33
N PHE A 341 6.07 43.18 -7.50
CA PHE A 341 6.33 41.98 -6.71
C PHE A 341 5.19 41.68 -5.73
N ASN A 342 4.67 42.71 -5.04
CA ASN A 342 3.53 42.56 -4.13
C ASN A 342 2.25 42.15 -4.88
N GLN A 343 1.98 42.73 -6.05
CA GLN A 343 0.84 42.36 -6.89
C GLN A 343 0.96 40.91 -7.38
N TYR A 344 2.13 40.51 -7.87
CA TYR A 344 2.40 39.13 -8.29
C TYR A 344 2.21 38.14 -7.14
N LYS A 345 2.76 38.45 -5.96
CA LYS A 345 2.59 37.64 -4.74
C LYS A 345 1.11 37.48 -4.39
N LYS A 346 0.32 38.56 -4.44
CA LYS A 346 -1.12 38.52 -4.18
C LYS A 346 -1.86 37.63 -5.18
N ILE A 347 -1.59 37.78 -6.48
CA ILE A 347 -2.21 36.98 -7.54
C ILE A 347 -1.84 35.51 -7.40
N ALA A 348 -0.57 35.19 -7.16
CA ALA A 348 -0.10 33.83 -7.04
C ALA A 348 -0.68 33.12 -5.81
N VAL A 349 -0.75 33.81 -4.65
CA VAL A 349 -1.41 33.27 -3.45
C VAL A 349 -2.90 33.04 -3.71
N GLN A 350 -3.60 33.99 -4.31
CA GLN A 350 -5.02 33.87 -4.62
C GLN A 350 -5.28 32.71 -5.60
N SER A 351 -4.53 32.65 -6.69
CA SER A 351 -4.66 31.58 -7.71
C SER A 351 -4.43 30.20 -7.11
N ARG A 352 -3.45 30.07 -6.21
CA ARG A 352 -3.18 28.82 -5.48
C ARG A 352 -4.37 28.41 -4.60
N LEU A 353 -4.94 29.34 -3.85
CA LEU A 353 -6.13 29.07 -3.02
C LEU A 353 -7.33 28.65 -3.87
N ASP A 354 -7.56 29.32 -4.99
CA ASP A 354 -8.67 29.01 -5.90
C ASP A 354 -8.51 27.61 -6.50
N ILE A 355 -7.29 27.25 -6.94
CA ILE A 355 -6.96 25.91 -7.43
C ILE A 355 -7.19 24.85 -6.34
N PHE A 356 -6.71 25.07 -5.11
CA PHE A 356 -6.93 24.16 -3.99
C PHE A 356 -8.42 23.98 -3.68
N ASN A 357 -9.20 25.06 -3.68
CA ASN A 357 -10.65 25.01 -3.48
C ASN A 357 -11.35 24.20 -4.58
N LEU A 358 -10.95 24.36 -5.85
CA LEU A 358 -11.49 23.59 -6.96
C LEU A 358 -11.18 22.10 -6.82
N TYR A 359 -9.93 21.73 -6.50
CA TYR A 359 -9.57 20.33 -6.25
C TYR A 359 -10.35 19.73 -5.09
N MET A 360 -10.46 20.44 -3.96
CA MET A 360 -11.22 19.98 -2.79
C MET A 360 -12.70 19.77 -3.10
N LYS A 361 -13.32 20.70 -3.82
CA LYS A 361 -14.72 20.57 -4.23
C LYS A 361 -14.93 19.36 -5.14
N SER A 362 -14.05 19.15 -6.12
CA SER A 362 -14.11 18.00 -7.02
C SER A 362 -13.95 16.67 -6.26
N ALA A 363 -12.95 16.57 -5.39
CA ALA A 363 -12.71 15.38 -4.57
C ALA A 363 -13.88 15.09 -3.61
N LYS A 364 -14.47 16.14 -3.02
CA LYS A 364 -15.63 16.02 -2.14
C LYS A 364 -16.85 15.44 -2.87
N ILE A 365 -17.14 15.91 -4.08
CA ILE A 365 -18.23 15.40 -4.91
C ILE A 365 -18.04 13.90 -5.19
N GLN A 366 -16.85 13.49 -5.62
CA GLN A 366 -16.54 12.08 -5.90
C GLN A 366 -16.67 11.19 -4.65
N MET A 367 -16.19 11.67 -3.50
CA MET A 367 -16.34 10.96 -2.22
C MET A 367 -17.82 10.80 -1.85
N ASP A 368 -18.63 11.84 -2.01
CA ASP A 368 -20.06 11.80 -1.68
C ASP A 368 -20.84 10.88 -2.64
N GLU A 369 -20.48 10.83 -3.92
CA GLU A 369 -21.03 9.86 -4.89
C GLU A 369 -20.70 8.42 -4.51
N CYS A 370 -19.45 8.13 -4.15
CA CYS A 370 -19.04 6.78 -3.73
C CYS A 370 -19.70 6.37 -2.40
N ASN A 371 -19.86 7.30 -1.46
CA ASN A 371 -20.61 7.08 -0.22
C ASN A 371 -22.07 6.71 -0.50
N LYS A 372 -22.78 7.51 -1.30
CA LYS A 372 -24.18 7.25 -1.66
C LYS A 372 -24.36 5.91 -2.38
N LYS A 373 -23.43 5.55 -3.26
CA LYS A 373 -23.42 4.25 -3.96
C LYS A 373 -23.31 3.10 -2.97
N PHE A 374 -22.34 3.15 -2.06
CA PHE A 374 -22.16 2.09 -1.06
C PHE A 374 -23.36 1.98 -0.10
N ASP A 375 -23.93 3.11 0.33
CA ASP A 375 -25.12 3.11 1.18
C ASP A 375 -26.34 2.51 0.47
N THR A 376 -26.47 2.77 -0.83
CA THR A 376 -27.51 2.16 -1.68
C THR A 376 -27.32 0.65 -1.78
N ASP A 377 -26.10 0.20 -2.07
CA ASP A 377 -25.78 -1.24 -2.15
C ASP A 377 -26.00 -1.95 -0.81
N MET A 378 -25.68 -1.29 0.31
CA MET A 378 -25.88 -1.84 1.66
C MET A 378 -27.36 -1.91 2.04
N LYS A 379 -28.17 -0.92 1.63
CA LYS A 379 -29.64 -0.98 1.78
C LYS A 379 -30.23 -2.15 1.01
N LYS A 380 -29.71 -2.42 -0.20
CA LYS A 380 -30.10 -3.59 -0.99
C LYS A 380 -29.79 -4.90 -0.25
N LEU A 381 -28.60 -5.05 0.34
CA LEU A 381 -28.26 -6.22 1.16
C LEU A 381 -29.24 -6.44 2.33
N LYS A 382 -29.63 -5.36 3.02
CA LYS A 382 -30.59 -5.42 4.13
C LYS A 382 -32.00 -5.77 3.67
N HIS A 383 -32.40 -5.34 2.48
CA HIS A 383 -33.67 -5.72 1.88
C HIS A 383 -33.68 -7.20 1.49
N ASP A 384 -32.60 -7.69 0.86
CA ASP A 384 -32.44 -9.08 0.45
C ASP A 384 -32.47 -10.06 1.64
N ARG A 385 -32.06 -9.60 2.84
CA ARG A 385 -32.25 -10.34 4.11
C ARG A 385 -33.72 -10.67 4.40
N GLN A 386 -34.62 -9.75 4.05
CA GLN A 386 -36.05 -9.84 4.30
C GLN A 386 -36.85 -10.30 3.08
N SER A 387 -36.17 -10.63 1.97
CA SER A 387 -36.81 -11.06 0.73
C SER A 387 -37.55 -12.39 0.92
N SER A 388 -38.76 -12.45 0.36
CA SER A 388 -39.55 -13.67 0.25
C SER A 388 -39.13 -14.54 -0.94
N CYS A 389 -38.26 -14.03 -1.83
CA CYS A 389 -37.72 -14.76 -2.97
C CYS A 389 -36.53 -15.62 -2.53
N ASP A 390 -36.67 -16.95 -2.61
CA ASP A 390 -35.62 -17.90 -2.19
C ASP A 390 -34.28 -17.71 -2.94
N ASN A 391 -34.33 -17.17 -4.16
CA ASN A 391 -33.12 -16.90 -4.96
C ASN A 391 -32.36 -15.64 -4.51
N GLU A 392 -33.01 -14.71 -3.81
CA GLU A 392 -32.40 -13.46 -3.33
C GLU A 392 -32.14 -13.47 -1.82
N LYS A 393 -32.82 -14.38 -1.09
CA LYS A 393 -32.68 -14.52 0.36
C LYS A 393 -31.24 -14.83 0.76
N ILE A 394 -30.71 -14.09 1.72
CA ILE A 394 -29.33 -14.27 2.23
C ILE A 394 -29.38 -14.62 3.70
N SER A 395 -28.60 -15.64 4.09
CA SER A 395 -28.52 -16.04 5.50
C SER A 395 -27.86 -14.95 6.35
N PRO A 396 -28.23 -14.82 7.64
CA PRO A 396 -27.58 -13.85 8.54
C PRO A 396 -26.06 -14.02 8.61
N VAL A 397 -25.58 -15.28 8.64
CA VAL A 397 -24.14 -15.59 8.67
C VAL A 397 -23.43 -15.06 7.43
N MET A 398 -24.03 -15.22 6.25
CA MET A 398 -23.47 -14.70 5.00
C MET A 398 -23.42 -13.18 4.96
N ILE A 399 -24.40 -12.50 5.55
CA ILE A 399 -24.40 -11.03 5.71
C ILE A 399 -23.24 -10.61 6.61
N ASP A 400 -23.09 -11.24 7.78
CA ASP A 400 -22.00 -10.93 8.71
C ASP A 400 -20.62 -11.11 8.05
N LEU A 401 -20.45 -12.16 7.24
CA LEU A 401 -19.22 -12.40 6.48
C LEU A 401 -18.97 -11.30 5.41
N ILE A 402 -20.02 -10.82 4.73
CA ILE A 402 -19.93 -9.70 3.79
C ILE A 402 -19.49 -8.42 4.51
N GLU A 403 -20.15 -8.09 5.63
CA GLU A 403 -19.86 -6.89 6.41
C GLU A 403 -18.43 -6.91 6.98
N GLN A 404 -18.01 -8.04 7.57
CA GLN A 404 -16.64 -8.22 8.06
C GLN A 404 -15.62 -8.06 6.93
N ARG A 405 -15.90 -8.60 5.74
CA ARG A 405 -15.01 -8.47 4.59
C ARG A 405 -14.90 -7.02 4.12
N CYS A 406 -16.02 -6.32 4.03
CA CYS A 406 -16.05 -4.88 3.73
C CYS A 406 -15.25 -4.06 4.76
N ASN A 407 -15.38 -4.39 6.05
CA ASN A 407 -14.61 -3.71 7.11
C ASN A 407 -13.11 -3.94 6.95
N LYS A 408 -12.67 -5.19 6.75
CA LYS A 408 -11.23 -5.50 6.54
C LYS A 408 -10.67 -4.86 5.26
N ILE A 409 -11.48 -4.72 4.20
CA ILE A 409 -11.11 -3.92 3.02
C ILE A 409 -10.86 -2.46 3.40
N GLY A 410 -11.77 -1.87 4.18
CA GLY A 410 -11.62 -0.50 4.67
C GLY A 410 -10.36 -0.31 5.53
N ASP A 411 -10.14 -1.21 6.48
CA ASP A 411 -8.97 -1.18 7.36
C ASP A 411 -7.65 -1.30 6.59
N ARG A 412 -7.60 -2.18 5.57
CA ARG A 412 -6.44 -2.32 4.69
C ARG A 412 -6.12 -1.03 3.94
N ILE A 413 -7.13 -0.37 3.37
CA ILE A 413 -6.96 0.89 2.63
C ILE A 413 -6.49 1.99 3.59
N ARG A 414 -7.12 2.13 4.75
CA ARG A 414 -6.73 3.10 5.77
C ARG A 414 -5.29 2.88 6.26
N CYS A 415 -4.91 1.63 6.54
CA CYS A 415 -3.54 1.26 6.91
C CYS A 415 -2.52 1.73 5.86
N THR A 416 -2.85 1.58 4.57
CA THR A 416 -2.02 2.05 3.46
C THR A 416 -1.84 3.57 3.47
N TYR A 417 -2.91 4.34 3.71
CA TYR A 417 -2.84 5.80 3.74
C TYR A 417 -2.17 6.34 5.01
N ILE A 418 -2.35 5.70 6.16
CA ILE A 418 -1.60 6.03 7.38
C ILE A 418 -0.10 5.87 7.13
N PHE A 419 0.32 4.78 6.47
CA PHE A 419 1.72 4.59 6.11
C PHE A 419 2.20 5.67 5.14
N LYS A 420 1.47 5.94 4.05
CA LYS A 420 1.79 7.02 3.09
C LYS A 420 1.99 8.38 3.80
N GLY A 421 1.09 8.74 4.71
CA GLY A 421 1.18 9.98 5.48
C GLY A 421 2.45 10.05 6.33
N LYS A 422 2.78 8.97 7.04
CA LYS A 422 4.01 8.88 7.84
C LYS A 422 5.28 8.94 6.99
N SER A 423 5.31 8.28 5.83
CA SER A 423 6.46 8.27 4.93
C SER A 423 6.75 9.64 4.30
N ILE A 424 5.73 10.47 4.10
CA ILE A 424 5.89 11.85 3.61
C ILE A 424 6.56 12.72 4.68
N CYS A 425 6.16 12.61 5.95
CA CYS A 425 6.76 13.37 7.04
C CYS A 425 8.23 13.04 7.29
N VAL A 426 8.66 11.78 7.06
CA VAL A 426 10.06 11.35 7.25
C VAL A 426 10.99 11.86 6.13
N LYS A 427 10.47 12.15 4.93
CA LYS A 427 11.28 12.69 3.82
C LYS A 427 11.49 14.21 3.88
N HIS A 428 10.79 14.90 4.78
CA HIS A 428 10.83 16.36 4.93
C HIS A 428 11.50 16.84 6.23
N ASN A 429 12.05 15.91 7.03
CA ASN A 429 12.96 16.17 8.16
C ASN A 429 14.33 15.61 7.83
#